data_AF-A0A329RCZ7-F1
#
_entry.id   AF-A0A329RCZ7-F1
#
_cell.length_a   1.000
_cell.length_b   1.000
_cell.length_c   1.000
_cell.angle_alpha   90.00
_cell.angle_beta   90.00
_cell.angle_gamma   90.00
#
_symmetry.space_group_name_H-M   'P 1'
#
loop_
_entity.id
_entity.type
_entity.pdbx_description
1 polymer ?
#
loop_
_entity_poly.entity_id
_entity_poly.type
_entity_poly.pdbx_seq_one_letter_code
_entity_poly.pdbx_strand_id
1 'polypeptide(L)' 'MLRMFVSESHNAWDLYLPRVIFAYRKSFHEALGDSPSFRIYGRDPVLQLDWQS' A
#
# COMPACT_ATOMS: atom_id res chain seq x y z
N MET A 1 -9.45 2.43 -4.99
CA MET A 1 -8.71 2.22 -3.72
C MET A 1 -8.87 3.40 -2.76
N LEU A 2 -8.37 4.61 -3.04
CA LEU A 2 -8.48 5.75 -2.09
C LEU A 2 -9.92 6.13 -1.71
N ARG A 3 -10.87 6.09 -2.66
CA ARG A 3 -12.28 6.45 -2.44
C ARG A 3 -13.00 5.60 -1.37
N MET A 4 -12.53 4.38 -1.09
CA MET A 4 -13.10 3.52 -0.05
C MET A 4 -12.69 3.94 1.37
N PHE A 5 -11.64 4.75 1.51
CA PHE A 5 -11.06 5.15 2.80
C PHE A 5 -11.20 6.65 3.09
N VAL A 6 -11.88 7.38 2.23
CA VAL A 6 -12.15 8.81 2.43
C VAL A 6 -13.52 8.95 3.10
N SER A 7 -13.55 9.59 4.27
CA SER A 7 -14.81 9.98 4.92
C SER A 7 -15.60 10.94 4.01
N GLU A 8 -16.93 11.00 4.12
CA GLU A 8 -17.75 11.94 3.33
C GLU A 8 -17.28 13.40 3.44
N SER A 9 -16.68 13.75 4.58
CA SER A 9 -16.10 15.07 4.84
C SER A 9 -14.73 15.33 4.20
N HIS A 10 -14.11 14.33 3.56
CA HIS A 10 -12.81 14.46 2.87
C HIS A 10 -11.64 14.99 3.72
N ASN A 11 -11.76 15.04 5.05
CA ASN A 11 -10.79 15.73 5.92
C ASN A 11 -9.71 14.81 6.52
N ALA A 12 -9.87 13.49 6.41
CA ALA A 12 -9.00 12.50 7.05
C ALA A 12 -8.16 11.68 6.05
N TRP A 13 -8.09 12.11 4.79
CA TRP A 13 -7.44 11.36 3.71
C TRP A 13 -5.95 11.10 3.98
N ASP A 14 -5.29 12.01 4.69
CA ASP A 14 -3.90 11.97 5.10
C ASP A 14 -3.63 10.86 6.12
N LEU A 15 -4.57 10.60 7.04
CA LEU A 15 -4.47 9.51 8.01
C LEU A 15 -4.46 8.12 7.35
N TYR A 16 -5.17 7.96 6.24
CA TYR A 16 -5.23 6.70 5.49
C TYR A 16 -4.13 6.56 4.43
N LEU A 17 -3.47 7.66 4.07
CA LEU A 17 -2.47 7.70 3.02
C LEU A 17 -1.34 6.67 3.22
N PRO A 18 -0.74 6.52 4.43
CA PRO A 18 0.32 5.52 4.63
C PRO A 18 -0.18 4.09 4.39
N ARG A 19 -1.41 3.79 4.81
CA ARG A 19 -2.01 2.46 4.67
C ARG A 19 -2.35 2.14 3.22
N VAL A 20 -2.86 3.12 2.47
CA VAL A 20 -3.20 2.94 1.05
C VAL A 20 -1.95 2.84 0.18
N ILE A 21 -0.92 3.64 0.44
CA ILE A 21 0.37 3.54 -0.26
C ILE A 21 1.01 2.18 0.00
N PHE A 22 0.95 1.66 1.24
CA PHE A 22 1.45 0.33 1.56
C PHE A 22 0.70 -0.76 0.77
N ALA A 23 -0.63 -0.72 0.78
CA ALA A 23 -1.46 -1.68 0.03
C ALA A 23 -1.14 -1.63 -1.47
N TYR A 24 -1.03 -0.44 -2.05
CA TYR A 24 -0.70 -0.25 -3.46
C TYR A 24 0.67 -0.81 -3.84
N ARG A 25 1.68 -0.60 -3.00
CA ARG A 25 3.05 -1.11 -3.23
C ARG A 25 3.13 -2.64 -3.17
N LYS A 26 2.25 -3.28 -2.39
CA LYS A 26 2.19 -4.74 -2.23
C LYS A 26 1.29 -5.41 -3.29
N SER A 27 0.27 -4.72 -3.78
CA SER A 27 -0.66 -5.28 -4.76
C SER A 27 0.03 -5.55 -6.09
N PHE A 28 -0.31 -6.68 -6.70
CA PHE A 28 0.12 -7.05 -8.04
C PHE A 28 -0.35 -5.99 -9.04
N HIS A 29 0.58 -5.50 -9.86
CA HIS A 29 0.29 -4.60 -10.95
C HIS A 29 0.38 -5.35 -12.28
N GLU A 30 -0.75 -5.52 -12.98
CA GLU A 30 -0.78 -6.23 -14.27
C GLU A 30 0.16 -5.61 -15.32
N ALA A 31 0.25 -4.27 -15.38
CA ALA A 31 1.18 -3.58 -16.29
C ALA A 31 2.65 -3.86 -15.97
N LEU A 32 2.96 -4.21 -14.73
CA LEU A 32 4.30 -4.58 -14.28
C LEU A 32 4.47 -6.11 -14.21
N GLY A 33 3.41 -6.90 -14.32
CA GLY A 33 3.44 -8.35 -14.07
C GLY A 33 3.96 -8.72 -12.67
N ASP A 34 3.99 -7.78 -11.72
CA ASP A 34 4.52 -7.98 -10.37
C ASP A 34 4.08 -6.84 -9.41
N SER A 35 4.41 -6.94 -8.13
CA SER A 35 4.22 -5.86 -7.16
C SER A 35 5.18 -4.69 -7.47
N PRO A 36 4.74 -3.42 -7.38
CA PRO A 36 5.60 -2.26 -7.59
C PRO A 36 6.83 -2.24 -6.68
N SER A 37 6.71 -2.76 -5.47
CA SER A 37 7.80 -2.83 -4.49
C SER A 37 8.88 -3.84 -4.88
N PHE A 38 8.49 -5.05 -5.31
CA PHE A 38 9.43 -6.05 -5.81
C PHE A 38 10.20 -5.54 -7.03
N ARG A 39 9.51 -4.87 -7.96
CA ARG A 39 10.12 -4.27 -9.15
C ARG A 39 11.17 -3.19 -8.86
N ILE A 40 10.98 -2.39 -7.81
CA ILE A 40 11.87 -1.25 -7.49
C ILE A 40 13.01 -1.67 -6.56
N TYR A 41 12.75 -2.55 -5.59
CA TYR A 41 13.71 -2.86 -4.53
C TYR A 41 14.19 -4.32 -4.54
N GLY A 42 13.64 -5.16 -5.42
CA GLY A 42 13.95 -6.60 -5.49
C GLY A 42 13.47 -7.40 -4.28
N ARG A 43 12.63 -6.80 -3.42
CA ARG A 43 12.16 -7.36 -2.15
C ARG A 43 10.70 -6.94 -1.93
N ASP A 44 9.91 -7.84 -1.37
CA ASP A 44 8.60 -7.48 -0.86
C ASP A 44 8.71 -6.61 0.40
N PRO A 45 7.80 -5.64 0.59
CA PRO A 45 7.80 -4.76 1.75
C PRO A 45 7.39 -5.58 2.98
N VAL A 46 8.35 -5.79 3.88
CA VAL A 46 8.12 -6.50 5.14
C VAL A 46 7.26 -5.62 6.05
N LEU A 47 6.13 -6.15 6.50
CA LEU A 47 5.31 -5.46 7.48
C LEU A 47 6.06 -5.48 8.82
N GLN A 48 6.18 -4.34 9.52
CA GLN A 48 6.84 -4.32 10.83
C GLN A 48 6.17 -5.23 11.88
N LEU A 49 4.93 -5.69 11.64
CA LEU A 49 4.26 -6.70 12.47
C LEU A 49 4.83 -8.13 12.28
N ASP A 50 5.48 -8.44 11.16
CA ASP A 50 5.98 -9.80 10.88
C ASP A 50 7.25 -10.15 11.70
N TRP A 51 7.87 -9.18 12.38
CA TRP A 51 9.04 -9.41 13.24
C TRP A 51 8.68 -9.84 14.68
N GLN A 52 7.39 -9.96 15.01
CA GLN A 52 6.90 -10.32 16.35
C GLN A 52 6.31 -11.74 16.43
N SER A 53 6.76 -12.67 15.58
CA SER A 53 6.42 -14.11 15.65
C SER A 53 7.58 -14.96 16.11
#